data_AF-A0A249PBL8-F1
#
_entry.id   AF-A0A249PBL8-F1
#
_cell.length_a   1.000
_cell.length_b   1.000
_cell.length_c   1.000
_cell.angle_alpha   90.00
_cell.angle_beta   90.00
_cell.angle_gamma   90.00
#
_symmetry.space_group_name_H-M   'P 1'
#
loop_
_entity.id
_entity.type
_entity.pdbx_description
1 polymer ?
#
loop_
_entity_poly.entity_id
_entity_poly.type
_entity_poly.pdbx_seq_one_letter_code
_entity_poly.pdbx_strand_id
1 'polypeptide(L)'
;MNPLTGLRHWPFYLALAGALGSVAVSVPIFRNQAIEIAAITFFCTYLSITAFRLPKLSGSYLKANARDTGEPEPIIFLVTLAAAAVSLAALFLALNSKDGGSAVELILAFASVTLGWATVHTMASLHYAHLYWLAGRRRDDAAARGLDFPETDMPGGYDFLYFAFVVGMTAQTSDVAVTTTAMRRVTLLHSIVSFFFNTVLVAAAVNAAVQLAGST
;
A
#
# COMPACT_ATOMS: atom_id res chain seq x y z
N MET A 1 8.24 18.28 -23.67
CA MET A 1 8.07 17.12 -22.76
C MET A 1 8.14 17.64 -21.34
N ASN A 2 7.09 17.46 -20.54
CA ASN A 2 7.05 18.00 -19.18
C ASN A 2 7.93 17.12 -18.27
N PRO A 3 9.01 17.62 -17.65
CA PRO A 3 9.96 16.78 -16.90
C PRO A 3 9.32 16.01 -15.73
N LEU A 4 8.15 16.45 -15.27
CA LEU A 4 7.33 15.80 -14.24
C LEU A 4 6.63 14.52 -14.72
N THR A 5 6.50 14.30 -16.03
CA THR A 5 5.87 13.09 -16.61
C THR A 5 6.83 11.90 -16.73
N GLY A 6 8.10 12.07 -16.34
CA GLY A 6 9.15 11.06 -16.47
C GLY A 6 9.26 10.04 -15.34
N LEU A 7 8.66 10.29 -14.17
CA LEU A 7 8.78 9.42 -13.00
C LEU A 7 7.47 8.68 -12.76
N ARG A 8 7.46 7.36 -12.99
CA ARG A 8 6.30 6.49 -12.66
C ARG A 8 5.84 6.69 -11.21
N HIS A 9 6.81 6.92 -10.34
CA HIS A 9 6.69 7.03 -8.88
C HIS A 9 6.53 8.47 -8.36
N TRP A 10 6.22 9.46 -9.22
CA TRP A 10 6.00 10.83 -8.75
C TRP A 10 4.98 10.98 -7.59
N PRO A 11 3.89 10.18 -7.48
CA PRO A 11 3.00 10.27 -6.32
C PRO A 11 3.69 9.94 -5.01
N PHE A 12 4.62 8.97 -5.04
CA PHE A 12 5.41 8.58 -3.88
C PHE A 12 6.31 9.73 -3.43
N TYR A 13 7.03 10.37 -4.36
CA TYR A 13 7.92 11.47 -4.02
C TYR A 13 7.16 12.70 -3.49
N LEU A 14 5.98 13.00 -4.03
CA LEU A 14 5.14 14.06 -3.49
C LEU A 14 4.57 13.71 -2.10
N ALA A 15 4.12 12.47 -1.91
CA ALA A 15 3.69 11.99 -0.60
C ALA A 15 4.82 12.06 0.43
N LEU A 16 6.04 11.67 0.05
CA LEU A 16 7.22 11.75 0.90
C LEU A 16 7.58 13.20 1.23
N ALA A 17 7.58 14.10 0.24
CA ALA A 17 7.83 15.52 0.46
C ALA A 17 6.77 16.14 1.39
N GLY A 18 5.49 15.81 1.19
CA GLY A 18 4.39 16.25 2.05
C GLY A 18 4.54 15.74 3.49
N ALA A 19 4.93 14.48 3.66
CA ALA A 19 5.18 13.88 4.97
C ALA A 19 6.34 14.58 5.70
N LEU A 20 7.47 14.79 5.03
CA LEU A 20 8.61 15.52 5.61
C LEU A 20 8.24 16.97 5.97
N GLY A 21 7.47 17.65 5.11
CA GLY A 21 6.94 18.99 5.42
C GLY A 21 6.03 19.00 6.64
N SER A 22 5.18 17.97 6.80
CA SER A 22 4.29 17.86 7.95
C SER A 22 5.04 17.68 9.28
N VAL A 23 6.19 16.99 9.29
CA VAL A 23 7.04 16.85 10.49
C VAL A 23 7.54 18.22 10.96
N ALA A 24 8.00 19.06 10.04
CA ALA A 24 8.52 20.39 10.38
C ALA A 24 7.46 21.28 11.06
N VAL A 25 6.19 21.11 10.68
CA VAL A 25 5.05 21.85 11.25
C VAL A 25 4.53 21.21 12.54
N SER A 26 4.51 19.87 12.62
CA SER A 26 3.89 19.15 13.75
C SER A 26 4.80 19.03 14.97
N VAL A 27 6.12 18.90 14.81
CA VAL A 27 7.06 18.79 15.94
C VAL A 27 6.96 19.93 16.98
N PRO A 28 6.82 21.22 16.60
CA PRO A 28 6.70 22.30 17.60
C PRO A 28 5.36 22.34 18.34
N ILE A 29 4.31 21.69 17.82
CA ILE A 29 2.93 21.77 18.34
C ILE A 29 2.49 20.46 19.00
N PHE A 30 2.78 19.33 18.36
CA PHE A 30 2.32 17.98 18.71
C PHE A 30 3.50 16.99 18.66
N ARG A 31 4.51 17.21 19.51
CA ARG A 31 5.77 16.44 19.47
C ARG A 31 5.57 14.92 19.48
N ASN A 32 4.64 14.43 20.30
CA ASN A 32 4.41 12.98 20.45
C ASN A 32 3.72 12.38 19.21
N GLN A 33 2.83 13.14 18.55
CA GLN A 33 2.03 12.68 17.41
C GLN A 33 2.66 13.04 16.06
N ALA A 34 3.78 13.77 16.04
CA ALA A 34 4.41 14.27 14.82
C ALA A 34 4.73 13.18 13.80
N ILE A 35 5.17 12.01 14.27
CA ILE A 35 5.50 10.84 13.43
C ILE A 35 4.23 10.25 12.80
N GLU A 36 3.16 10.12 13.58
CA GLU A 36 1.87 9.61 13.10
C GLU A 36 1.23 10.55 12.08
N ILE A 37 1.26 11.85 12.36
CA ILE A 37 0.79 12.89 11.44
C ILE A 37 1.54 12.80 10.10
N ALA A 38 2.85 12.56 10.14
CA ALA A 38 3.65 12.39 8.93
C ALA A 38 3.29 11.13 8.15
N ALA A 39 3.09 10.00 8.85
CA ALA A 39 2.64 8.75 8.23
C ALA A 39 1.26 8.90 7.59
N ILE A 40 0.29 9.49 8.29
CA ILE A 40 -1.06 9.76 7.78
C ILE A 40 -0.99 10.69 6.56
N THR A 41 -0.18 11.76 6.64
CA THR A 41 0.02 12.69 5.51
C THR A 41 0.59 11.98 4.30
N PHE A 42 1.60 11.12 4.49
CA PHE A 42 2.16 10.28 3.44
C PHE A 42 1.07 9.40 2.79
N PHE A 43 0.36 8.60 3.59
CA PHE A 43 -0.62 7.65 3.08
C PHE A 43 -1.79 8.33 2.38
N CYS A 44 -2.38 9.36 3.00
CA CYS A 44 -3.49 10.11 2.41
C CYS A 44 -3.08 10.74 1.07
N THR A 45 -1.92 11.40 1.02
CA THR A 45 -1.43 12.02 -0.22
C THR A 45 -1.23 10.98 -1.32
N TYR A 46 -0.57 9.86 -1.01
CA TYR A 46 -0.33 8.79 -1.98
C TYR A 46 -1.63 8.15 -2.48
N LEU A 47 -2.53 7.79 -1.56
CA LEU A 47 -3.81 7.16 -1.88
C LEU A 47 -4.72 8.08 -2.68
N SER A 48 -4.85 9.35 -2.30
CA SER A 48 -5.65 10.33 -3.05
C SER A 48 -5.14 10.50 -4.47
N ILE A 49 -3.83 10.73 -4.66
CA ILE A 49 -3.26 10.87 -5.99
C ILE A 49 -3.49 9.60 -6.82
N THR A 50 -3.27 8.43 -6.23
CA THR A 50 -3.43 7.16 -6.94
C THR A 50 -4.89 6.89 -7.30
N ALA A 51 -5.83 7.19 -6.41
CA ALA A 51 -7.27 7.07 -6.66
C ALA A 51 -7.72 7.94 -7.85
N PHE A 52 -7.24 9.20 -7.94
CA PHE A 52 -7.54 10.06 -9.08
C PHE A 52 -6.90 9.59 -10.41
N ARG A 53 -5.80 8.85 -10.33
CA ARG A 53 -5.11 8.29 -11.50
C ARG A 53 -5.71 6.96 -11.96
N LEU A 54 -6.26 6.17 -11.03
CA LEU A 54 -6.69 4.80 -11.26
C LEU A 54 -7.61 4.62 -12.48
N PRO A 55 -8.62 5.48 -12.74
CA PRO A 55 -9.48 5.36 -13.93
C PRO A 55 -8.72 5.54 -15.25
N LYS A 56 -7.58 6.23 -15.23
CA LYS A 56 -6.74 6.48 -16.42
C LYS A 56 -5.74 5.36 -16.68
N LEU A 57 -5.55 4.45 -15.73
CA LEU A 57 -4.64 3.31 -15.86
C LEU A 57 -5.29 2.16 -16.65
N SER A 58 -5.73 2.42 -17.88
CA SER A 58 -6.26 1.37 -18.76
C SER A 58 -5.19 0.35 -19.12
N GLY A 59 -5.57 -0.88 -19.51
CA GLY A 59 -4.62 -1.89 -19.95
C GLY A 59 -3.74 -1.41 -21.11
N SER A 60 -4.32 -0.67 -22.07
CA SER A 60 -3.57 -0.06 -23.18
C SER A 60 -2.54 0.97 -22.70
N TYR A 61 -2.91 1.82 -21.73
CA TYR A 61 -1.99 2.78 -21.13
C TYR A 61 -0.83 2.07 -20.40
N LEU A 62 -1.15 1.10 -19.53
CA LEU A 62 -0.15 0.35 -18.78
C LEU A 62 0.79 -0.43 -19.71
N LYS A 63 0.26 -1.09 -20.75
CA LYS A 63 1.04 -1.77 -21.79
C LYS A 63 1.96 -0.82 -22.56
N ALA A 64 1.50 0.39 -22.88
CA ALA A 64 2.29 1.40 -23.60
C ALA A 64 3.41 2.01 -22.73
N ASN A 65 3.22 2.04 -21.42
CA ASN A 65 4.12 2.68 -20.47
C ASN A 65 4.98 1.72 -19.63
N ALA A 66 4.83 0.40 -19.80
CA ALA A 66 5.67 -0.59 -19.13
C ALA A 66 7.13 -0.54 -19.62
N ARG A 67 7.98 0.18 -18.91
CA ARG A 67 9.40 0.32 -19.25
C ARG A 67 10.26 -0.27 -18.14
N ASP A 68 11.38 -0.86 -18.53
CA ASP A 68 12.46 -1.17 -17.60
C ASP A 68 13.19 0.13 -17.29
N THR A 69 12.76 0.82 -16.24
CA THR A 69 13.24 2.17 -15.92
C THR A 69 14.49 2.16 -15.05
N GLY A 70 14.97 0.99 -14.59
CA GLY A 70 16.04 0.88 -13.61
C GLY A 70 15.74 1.58 -12.27
N GLU A 71 14.47 1.95 -12.05
CA GLU A 71 14.03 2.66 -10.85
C GLU A 71 14.14 1.75 -9.63
N PRO A 72 14.47 2.31 -8.44
CA PRO A 72 14.66 1.53 -7.22
C PRO A 72 13.29 1.12 -6.60
N GLU A 73 12.51 0.32 -7.32
CA GLU A 73 11.23 -0.22 -6.84
C GLU A 73 11.33 -0.87 -5.45
N PRO A 74 12.37 -1.67 -5.13
CA PRO A 74 12.50 -2.25 -3.79
C PRO A 74 12.63 -1.21 -2.68
N ILE A 75 13.28 -0.07 -2.94
CA ILE A 75 13.47 0.99 -1.95
C ILE A 75 12.13 1.66 -1.64
N ILE A 76 11.32 1.93 -2.66
CA ILE A 76 9.98 2.52 -2.48
C ILE A 76 9.11 1.61 -1.61
N PHE A 77 9.08 0.31 -1.92
CA PHE A 77 8.36 -0.67 -1.11
C PHE A 77 8.90 -0.74 0.32
N LEU A 78 10.22 -0.73 0.49
CA LEU A 78 10.85 -0.79 1.81
C LEU A 78 10.50 0.44 2.66
N VAL A 79 10.51 1.63 2.08
CA VAL A 79 10.13 2.88 2.78
C VAL A 79 8.66 2.83 3.19
N THR A 80 7.77 2.37 2.33
CA THR A 80 6.35 2.25 2.67
C THR A 80 6.09 1.18 3.72
N LEU A 81 6.79 0.04 3.64
CA LEU A 81 6.70 -1.00 4.66
C LEU A 81 7.24 -0.52 6.01
N ALA A 82 8.33 0.25 6.02
CA ALA A 82 8.87 0.88 7.22
C ALA A 82 7.90 1.89 7.82
N ALA A 83 7.30 2.76 7.00
CA ALA A 83 6.29 3.71 7.46
C ALA A 83 5.09 2.99 8.10
N ALA A 84 4.62 1.90 7.50
CA ALA A 84 3.53 1.13 8.07
C ALA A 84 3.94 0.35 9.34
N ALA A 85 5.18 -0.16 9.42
CA ALA A 85 5.71 -0.78 10.63
C ALA A 85 5.77 0.22 11.79
N VAL A 86 6.14 1.47 11.53
CA VAL A 86 6.08 2.56 12.51
C VAL A 86 4.65 2.81 12.98
N SER A 87 3.66 2.84 12.08
CA SER A 87 2.25 2.95 12.46
C SER A 87 1.77 1.79 13.34
N LEU A 88 2.19 0.56 13.03
CA LEU A 88 1.86 -0.63 13.84
C LEU A 88 2.49 -0.52 15.23
N ALA A 89 3.75 -0.12 15.32
CA ALA A 89 4.43 0.09 16.60
C ALA A 89 3.75 1.17 17.44
N ALA A 90 3.35 2.28 16.82
CA ALA A 90 2.64 3.36 17.49
C ALA A 90 1.28 2.89 18.06
N LEU A 91 0.53 2.09 17.29
CA LEU A 91 -0.72 1.48 17.76
C LEU A 91 -0.50 0.55 18.95
N PHE A 92 0.52 -0.31 18.91
CA PHE A 92 0.87 -1.16 20.04
C PHE A 92 1.25 -0.34 21.28
N LEU A 93 2.02 0.73 21.14
CA LEU A 93 2.40 1.60 22.25
C LEU A 93 1.19 2.33 22.84
N ALA A 94 0.29 2.83 21.99
CA ALA A 94 -0.94 3.49 22.43
C ALA A 94 -1.82 2.53 23.26
N LEU A 95 -2.07 1.32 22.72
CA LEU A 95 -2.91 0.30 23.36
C LEU A 95 -2.33 -0.26 24.68
N ASN A 96 -1.02 -0.21 24.88
CA ASN A 96 -0.33 -0.73 26.07
C ASN A 96 0.11 0.37 27.04
N SER A 97 -0.29 1.62 26.81
CA SER A 97 0.03 2.71 27.73
C SER A 97 -0.75 2.56 29.04
N LYS A 98 -0.13 2.95 30.17
CA LYS A 98 -0.69 2.74 31.52
C LYS A 98 -2.04 3.43 31.76
N ASP A 99 -2.29 4.52 31.04
CA ASP A 99 -3.52 5.30 31.11
C ASP A 99 -4.48 5.01 29.93
N GLY A 100 -4.22 3.96 29.14
CA GLY A 100 -5.05 3.54 28.00
C GLY A 100 -4.89 4.39 26.72
N GLY A 101 -4.05 5.43 26.75
CA GLY A 101 -3.82 6.35 25.64
C GLY A 101 -5.01 7.29 25.47
N SER A 102 -4.77 8.51 24.98
CA SER A 102 -5.91 9.38 24.69
C SER A 102 -6.74 8.81 23.53
N ALA A 103 -8.05 9.06 23.54
CA ALA A 103 -8.92 8.65 22.43
C ALA A 103 -8.41 9.16 21.06
N VAL A 104 -7.79 10.34 21.04
CA VAL A 104 -7.17 10.93 19.85
C VAL A 104 -5.98 10.10 19.36
N GLU A 105 -5.08 9.68 20.25
CA GLU A 105 -3.93 8.83 19.90
C GLU A 105 -4.37 7.48 19.35
N LEU A 106 -5.36 6.85 19.98
CA LEU A 106 -5.92 5.59 19.48
C LEU A 106 -6.52 5.77 18.08
N ILE A 107 -7.34 6.80 17.86
CA ILE A 107 -7.94 7.09 16.55
C ILE A 107 -6.86 7.33 15.48
N LEU A 108 -5.84 8.14 15.79
CA LEU A 108 -4.75 8.42 14.86
C LEU A 108 -3.94 7.16 14.54
N ALA A 109 -3.64 6.33 15.53
CA ALA A 109 -2.91 5.08 15.34
C ALA A 109 -3.71 4.08 14.49
N PHE A 110 -5.01 3.90 14.77
CA PHE A 110 -5.89 3.05 13.96
C PHE A 110 -6.02 3.55 12.52
N ALA A 111 -6.21 4.86 12.33
CA ALA A 111 -6.27 5.47 11.01
C ALA A 111 -4.96 5.27 10.25
N SER A 112 -3.82 5.51 10.91
CA SER A 112 -2.48 5.35 10.34
C SER A 112 -2.23 3.91 9.88
N VAL A 113 -2.56 2.91 10.69
CA VAL A 113 -2.41 1.48 10.31
C VAL A 113 -3.32 1.11 9.15
N THR A 114 -4.59 1.55 9.18
CA THR A 114 -5.56 1.27 8.11
C THR A 114 -5.14 1.89 6.77
N LEU A 115 -4.68 3.15 6.81
CA LEU A 115 -4.16 3.86 5.63
C LEU A 115 -2.84 3.24 5.14
N GLY A 116 -1.97 2.82 6.05
CA GLY A 116 -0.73 2.11 5.73
C GLY A 116 -0.99 0.79 5.03
N TRP A 117 -1.94 0.00 5.54
CA TRP A 117 -2.42 -1.21 4.89
C TRP A 117 -2.90 -0.93 3.45
N ALA A 118 -3.82 0.02 3.27
CA ALA A 118 -4.34 0.37 1.94
C ALA A 118 -3.25 0.85 0.97
N THR A 119 -2.27 1.61 1.47
CA THR A 119 -1.12 2.10 0.70
C THR A 119 -0.24 0.95 0.21
N VAL A 120 0.09 -0.01 1.09
CA VAL A 120 0.89 -1.20 0.73
C VAL A 120 0.19 -2.01 -0.37
N HIS A 121 -1.12 -2.25 -0.27
CA HIS A 121 -1.86 -3.00 -1.29
C HIS A 121 -2.01 -2.23 -2.60
N THR A 122 -2.15 -0.91 -2.55
CA THR A 122 -2.18 -0.06 -3.74
C THR A 122 -0.81 0.03 -4.42
N MET A 123 0.30 0.01 -3.68
CA MET A 123 1.63 -0.11 -4.27
C MET A 123 1.85 -1.47 -4.90
N ALA A 124 1.44 -2.54 -4.21
CA ALA A 124 1.51 -3.91 -4.73
C ALA A 124 0.73 -4.04 -6.04
N SER A 125 -0.45 -3.44 -6.17
CA SER A 125 -1.23 -3.47 -7.43
C SER A 125 -0.47 -2.84 -8.59
N LEU A 126 0.12 -1.66 -8.40
CA LEU A 126 0.92 -1.00 -9.44
C LEU A 126 2.18 -1.79 -9.81
N HIS A 127 2.76 -2.51 -8.85
CA HIS A 127 3.89 -3.40 -9.10
C HIS A 127 3.49 -4.65 -9.87
N TYR A 128 2.36 -5.29 -9.54
CA TYR A 128 1.81 -6.38 -10.35
C TYR A 128 1.54 -5.94 -11.78
N ALA A 129 0.92 -4.77 -11.95
CA ALA A 129 0.66 -4.19 -13.26
C ALA A 129 1.95 -4.01 -14.06
N HIS A 130 3.00 -3.47 -13.42
CA HIS A 130 4.29 -3.27 -14.08
C HIS A 130 4.95 -4.59 -14.46
N LEU A 131 5.03 -5.56 -13.55
CA LEU A 131 5.62 -6.87 -13.84
C LEU A 131 4.87 -7.60 -14.97
N TYR A 132 3.53 -7.57 -14.93
CA TYR A 132 2.67 -8.18 -15.94
C TYR A 132 2.95 -7.60 -17.34
N TRP A 133 2.92 -6.27 -17.47
CA TRP A 133 3.10 -5.61 -18.76
C TRP A 133 4.55 -5.55 -19.23
N LEU A 134 5.52 -5.58 -18.31
CA LEU A 134 6.94 -5.68 -18.64
C LEU A 134 7.28 -7.07 -19.20
N ALA A 135 6.76 -8.13 -18.59
CA ALA A 135 6.95 -9.50 -19.07
C ALA A 135 6.35 -9.68 -20.48
N GLY A 136 5.14 -9.16 -20.71
CA GLY A 136 4.49 -9.20 -22.03
C GLY A 136 5.18 -8.39 -23.13
N ARG A 137 6.09 -7.46 -22.78
CA ARG A 137 6.96 -6.78 -23.75
C ARG A 137 8.21 -7.57 -24.10
N ARG A 138 8.73 -8.35 -23.15
CA ARG A 138 9.93 -9.19 -23.34
C ARG A 138 9.61 -10.46 -24.13
N ARG A 139 8.39 -10.98 -23.99
CA ARG A 139 7.86 -12.13 -24.73
C ARG A 139 6.42 -11.83 -25.13
N ASP A 140 6.13 -11.94 -26.43
CA ASP A 140 4.77 -11.79 -26.96
C ASP A 140 3.95 -13.08 -26.71
N ASP A 141 3.89 -13.49 -25.45
CA ASP A 141 3.21 -14.69 -24.97
C ASP A 141 2.42 -14.31 -23.72
N ALA A 142 1.10 -14.50 -23.76
CA ALA A 142 0.21 -14.25 -22.63
C ALA A 142 0.61 -15.09 -21.40
N ALA A 143 1.09 -16.31 -21.60
CA ALA A 143 1.52 -17.20 -20.52
C ALA A 143 2.76 -16.66 -19.77
N ALA A 144 3.55 -15.78 -20.41
CA ALA A 144 4.73 -15.19 -19.80
C ALA A 144 4.39 -14.04 -18.82
N ARG A 145 3.16 -13.50 -18.84
CA ARG A 145 2.78 -12.30 -18.05
C ARG A 145 2.54 -12.57 -16.56
N GLY A 146 2.38 -13.83 -16.16
CA GLY A 146 2.39 -14.25 -14.75
C GLY A 146 1.07 -14.15 -13.99
N LEU A 147 0.07 -13.46 -14.53
CA LEU A 147 -1.31 -13.45 -14.05
C LEU A 147 -2.25 -13.76 -15.22
N ASP A 148 -3.38 -14.36 -14.93
CA ASP A 148 -4.45 -14.64 -15.89
C ASP A 148 -5.76 -14.10 -15.32
N PHE A 149 -6.33 -13.09 -15.99
CA PHE A 149 -7.54 -12.39 -15.56
C PHE A 149 -8.73 -12.94 -16.35
N PRO A 150 -9.79 -13.42 -15.69
CA PRO A 150 -10.92 -14.03 -16.40
C PRO A 150 -11.57 -13.01 -17.33
N GLU A 151 -11.81 -13.44 -18.58
CA GLU A 151 -12.50 -12.67 -19.61
C GLU A 151 -11.90 -11.26 -19.87
N THR A 152 -10.62 -11.05 -19.51
CA THR A 152 -9.98 -9.73 -19.53
C THR A 152 -8.62 -9.76 -20.22
N ASP A 153 -8.61 -9.52 -21.53
CA ASP A 153 -7.37 -9.53 -22.35
C ASP A 153 -6.42 -8.35 -22.06
N MET A 154 -6.99 -7.24 -21.58
CA MET A 154 -6.29 -5.98 -21.37
C MET A 154 -6.54 -5.42 -19.96
N PRO A 155 -6.04 -6.10 -18.90
CA PRO A 155 -6.29 -5.70 -17.52
C PRO A 155 -5.75 -4.30 -17.23
N GLY A 156 -6.61 -3.46 -16.65
CA GLY A 156 -6.33 -2.11 -16.20
C GLY A 156 -6.04 -2.04 -14.70
N GLY A 157 -5.93 -0.82 -14.19
CA GLY A 157 -5.56 -0.56 -12.80
C GLY A 157 -6.52 -1.16 -11.79
N TYR A 158 -7.82 -1.21 -12.10
CA TYR A 158 -8.81 -1.82 -11.21
C TYR A 158 -8.63 -3.34 -11.08
N ASP A 159 -8.23 -4.04 -12.15
CA ASP A 159 -8.01 -5.49 -12.13
C ASP A 159 -6.83 -5.85 -11.23
N PHE A 160 -5.72 -5.11 -11.36
CA PHE A 160 -4.56 -5.31 -10.48
C PHE A 160 -4.85 -4.86 -9.04
N LEU A 161 -5.66 -3.81 -8.84
CA LEU A 161 -6.08 -3.38 -7.51
C LEU A 161 -6.93 -4.44 -6.84
N TYR A 162 -7.90 -5.01 -7.56
CA TYR A 162 -8.71 -6.13 -7.12
C TYR A 162 -7.80 -7.29 -6.67
N PHE A 163 -6.91 -7.77 -7.54
CA PHE A 163 -6.00 -8.87 -7.19
C PHE A 163 -5.15 -8.57 -5.94
N ALA A 164 -4.55 -7.39 -5.85
CA ALA A 164 -3.69 -7.01 -4.73
C ALA A 164 -4.45 -6.86 -3.41
N PHE A 165 -5.69 -6.36 -3.44
CA PHE A 165 -6.53 -6.24 -2.25
C PHE A 165 -7.10 -7.58 -1.82
N VAL A 166 -7.43 -8.49 -2.75
CA VAL A 166 -7.84 -9.86 -2.42
C VAL A 166 -6.73 -10.60 -1.68
N VAL A 167 -5.48 -10.52 -2.18
CA VAL A 167 -4.30 -11.00 -1.44
C VAL A 167 -4.16 -10.28 -0.09
N GLY A 168 -4.39 -8.97 -0.06
CA GLY A 168 -4.27 -8.12 1.13
C GLY A 168 -5.26 -8.41 2.24
N MET A 169 -6.49 -8.74 1.89
CA MET A 169 -7.54 -9.17 2.81
C MET A 169 -7.35 -10.61 3.27
N THR A 170 -6.35 -11.33 2.73
CA THR A 170 -6.12 -12.77 2.94
C THR A 170 -7.31 -13.65 2.55
N ALA A 171 -8.23 -13.10 1.75
CA ALA A 171 -9.29 -13.86 1.11
C ALA A 171 -8.69 -14.47 -0.15
N GLN A 172 -8.41 -15.77 -0.20
CA GLN A 172 -7.85 -16.39 -1.41
C GLN A 172 -8.91 -16.60 -2.51
N THR A 173 -10.03 -15.88 -2.47
CA THR A 173 -11.17 -15.96 -3.39
C THR A 173 -10.97 -15.06 -4.62
N SER A 174 -9.73 -14.97 -5.11
CA SER A 174 -9.42 -14.31 -6.37
C SER A 174 -9.79 -15.25 -7.51
N ASP A 175 -10.50 -14.74 -8.52
CA ASP A 175 -10.70 -15.42 -9.80
C ASP A 175 -9.49 -15.28 -10.74
N VAL A 176 -8.52 -14.41 -10.40
CA VAL A 176 -7.25 -14.23 -11.11
C VAL A 176 -6.27 -15.35 -10.73
N ALA A 177 -5.76 -16.06 -11.73
CA ALA A 177 -4.79 -17.14 -11.53
C ALA A 177 -3.35 -16.64 -11.65
N VAL A 178 -2.46 -17.13 -10.77
CA VAL A 178 -1.01 -16.87 -10.87
C VAL A 178 -0.36 -17.94 -11.74
N THR A 179 0.16 -17.56 -12.90
CA THR A 179 0.59 -18.52 -13.94
C THR A 179 2.08 -18.81 -13.92
N THR A 180 2.95 -17.89 -13.50
CA THR A 180 4.42 -18.10 -13.50
C THR A 180 5.03 -18.21 -12.09
N THR A 181 6.15 -18.93 -11.97
CA THR A 181 6.88 -19.06 -10.69
C THR A 181 7.43 -17.72 -10.21
N ALA A 182 7.84 -16.85 -11.14
CA ALA A 182 8.30 -15.50 -10.81
C ALA A 182 7.19 -14.69 -10.13
N MET A 183 5.97 -14.72 -10.67
CA MET A 183 4.83 -14.03 -10.06
C MET A 183 4.44 -14.65 -8.71
N ARG A 184 4.50 -15.99 -8.57
CA ARG A 184 4.25 -16.66 -7.28
C ARG A 184 5.19 -16.19 -6.16
N ARG A 185 6.46 -15.87 -6.47
CA ARG A 185 7.40 -15.34 -5.45
C ARG A 185 6.98 -13.96 -4.96
N VAL A 186 6.51 -13.11 -5.88
CA VAL A 186 5.99 -11.77 -5.54
C VAL A 186 4.72 -11.89 -4.71
N THR A 187 3.79 -12.74 -5.15
CA THR A 187 2.55 -13.03 -4.41
C THR A 187 2.82 -13.61 -3.03
N LEU A 188 3.78 -14.54 -2.90
CA LEU A 188 4.16 -15.09 -1.60
C LEU A 188 4.65 -14.01 -0.63
N LEU A 189 5.55 -13.13 -1.09
CA LEU A 189 6.04 -12.02 -0.27
C LEU A 189 4.89 -11.11 0.16
N HIS A 190 4.01 -10.76 -0.79
CA HIS A 190 2.84 -9.94 -0.52
C HIS A 190 1.88 -10.60 0.47
N SER A 191 1.62 -11.90 0.34
CA SER A 191 0.78 -12.67 1.26
C SER A 191 1.35 -12.72 2.68
N ILE A 192 2.66 -12.90 2.83
CA ILE A 192 3.32 -12.90 4.15
C ILE A 192 3.12 -11.53 4.84
N VAL A 193 3.38 -10.44 4.12
CA VAL A 193 3.16 -9.08 4.65
C VAL A 193 1.68 -8.88 5.02
N SER A 194 0.76 -9.30 4.15
CA SER A 194 -0.69 -9.20 4.35
C SER A 194 -1.16 -9.96 5.60
N PHE A 195 -0.65 -11.16 5.83
CA PHE A 195 -0.98 -11.97 7.00
C PHE A 195 -0.64 -11.26 8.32
N PHE A 196 0.56 -10.70 8.43
CA PHE A 196 0.98 -9.98 9.63
C PHE A 196 0.16 -8.69 9.86
N PHE A 197 -0.14 -7.93 8.80
CA PHE A 197 -1.03 -6.77 8.90
C PHE A 197 -2.41 -7.13 9.45
N ASN A 198 -3.08 -8.14 8.89
CA ASN A 198 -4.40 -8.56 9.34
C ASN A 198 -4.37 -9.05 10.79
N THR A 199 -3.32 -9.80 11.17
CA THR A 199 -3.15 -10.28 12.53
C THR A 199 -3.08 -9.12 13.52
N VAL A 200 -2.31 -8.07 13.22
CA VAL A 200 -2.20 -6.89 14.10
C VAL A 200 -3.50 -6.09 14.13
N LEU A 201 -4.15 -5.88 12.99
CA LEU A 201 -5.42 -5.15 12.93
C LEU A 201 -6.51 -5.83 13.76
N VAL A 202 -6.63 -7.16 13.65
CA VAL A 202 -7.58 -7.94 14.46
C VAL A 202 -7.22 -7.87 15.94
N ALA A 203 -5.95 -8.06 16.31
CA ALA A 203 -5.51 -7.97 17.69
C ALA A 203 -5.79 -6.58 18.31
N ALA A 204 -5.52 -5.52 17.55
CA ALA A 204 -5.79 -4.15 17.96
C ALA A 204 -7.29 -3.89 18.13
N ALA A 205 -8.12 -4.33 17.18
CA ALA A 205 -9.57 -4.18 17.25
C ALA A 205 -10.16 -4.90 18.47
N VAL A 206 -9.70 -6.12 18.78
CA VAL A 206 -10.13 -6.86 19.98
C VAL A 206 -9.72 -6.12 21.26
N ASN A 207 -8.47 -5.63 21.34
CA ASN A 207 -8.00 -4.88 22.51
C ASN A 207 -8.82 -3.60 22.71
N ALA A 208 -9.06 -2.83 21.65
CA ALA A 208 -9.89 -1.64 21.71
C ALA A 208 -11.33 -1.95 22.16
N ALA A 209 -11.93 -3.04 21.67
CA ALA A 209 -13.27 -3.46 22.10
C ALA A 209 -13.32 -3.83 23.58
N VAL A 210 -12.31 -4.53 24.10
CA VAL A 210 -12.21 -4.89 25.53
C VAL A 210 -12.04 -3.64 26.40
N GLN A 211 -11.21 -2.68 25.99
CA GLN A 211 -11.04 -1.42 26.72
C GLN A 211 -12.34 -0.61 26.78
N LEU A 212 -13.06 -0.51 25.65
CA LEU A 212 -14.36 0.17 25.61
C LEU A 212 -15.39 -0.52 26.51
N ALA A 213 -15.47 -1.85 26.48
CA ALA A 213 -16.40 -2.61 27.31
C ALA A 213 -16.04 -2.59 28.82
N GLY A 214 -14.76 -2.48 29.17
CA GLY A 214 -14.31 -2.33 30.56
C GLY A 214 -14.43 -0.90 31.10
N SER A 215 -14.70 0.09 30.22
CA SER A 215 -14.90 1.50 30.58
C SER A 215 -16.36 1.88 30.88
N THR A 216 -17.30 0.95 30.66
CA THR A 216 -18.73 1.05 31.01
C THR A 216 -19.05 0.25 32.26
#